data_AF-A0A832SIN8-F1
#
_entry.id   AF-A0A832SIN8-F1
#
_cell.length_a   1.000
_cell.length_b   1.000
_cell.length_c   1.000
_cell.angle_alpha   90.00
_cell.angle_beta   90.00
_cell.angle_gamma   90.00
#
_symmetry.space_group_name_H-M   'P 1'
#
loop_
_entity.id
_entity.type
_entity.pdbx_description
1 polymer ?
#
loop_
_entity_poly.entity_id
_entity_poly.type
_entity_poly.pdbx_seq_one_letter_code
_entity_poly.pdbx_strand_id
1 'polypeptide(L)'
;EVARHIKSFLEGHRDVLPTIYNMIEQICEESEMLLVKVKVYESGTVLRANLYFTGKKDIVLRNYRASDAVALAAFYNIPILVRNTLLKDKMENLS
;
A
#
# COMPACT_ATOMS: atom_id res chain seq x y z
N GLU A 1 1.83 10.82 -11.31
CA GLU A 1 1.97 11.41 -9.96
C GLU A 1 2.35 10.37 -8.89
N VAL A 2 1.48 9.40 -8.55
CA VAL A 2 1.75 8.38 -7.50
C VAL A 2 3.09 7.64 -7.69
N ALA A 3 3.45 7.28 -8.92
CA ALA A 3 4.74 6.64 -9.21
C ALA A 3 5.96 7.49 -8.79
N ARG A 4 5.87 8.83 -8.87
CA ARG A 4 6.91 9.75 -8.39
C ARG A 4 7.04 9.69 -6.87
N HIS A 5 5.91 9.63 -6.16
CA HIS A 5 5.91 9.47 -4.70
C HIS A 5 6.51 8.13 -4.27
N ILE A 6 6.12 7.03 -4.94
CA ILE A 6 6.71 5.70 -4.69
C ILE A 6 8.23 5.75 -4.82
N LYS A 7 8.76 6.31 -5.92
CA LYS A 7 10.21 6.44 -6.13
C LYS A 7 10.87 7.23 -5.01
N SER A 8 10.32 8.39 -4.66
CA SER A 8 10.81 9.23 -3.56
C SER A 8 10.90 8.47 -2.23
N PHE A 9 9.86 7.68 -1.91
CA PHE A 9 9.81 6.92 -0.66
C PHE A 9 10.81 5.76 -0.64
N LEU A 10 10.99 5.07 -1.76
CA LEU A 10 12.02 4.04 -1.90
C LEU A 10 13.44 4.59 -1.75
N GLU A 11 13.65 5.85 -2.15
CA GLU A 11 14.91 6.59 -1.97
C GLU A 11 15.07 7.18 -0.55
N GLY A 12 14.09 6.96 0.34
CA GLY A 12 14.13 7.44 1.73
C GLY A 12 13.76 8.91 1.90
N HIS A 13 13.37 9.60 0.83
CA HIS A 13 12.98 11.00 0.86
C HIS A 13 11.53 11.14 1.36
N ARG A 14 11.36 11.23 2.69
CA ARG A 14 10.07 11.36 3.38
C ARG A 14 9.66 12.80 3.70
N ASP A 15 10.61 13.74 3.68
CA ASP A 15 10.43 15.13 4.19
C ASP A 15 10.00 16.17 3.13
N VAL A 16 9.75 15.75 1.88
CA VAL A 16 9.48 16.68 0.78
C VAL A 16 7.98 16.95 0.64
N LEU A 17 7.49 17.99 1.33
CA LEU A 17 6.09 18.46 1.41
C LEU A 17 5.11 17.44 2.05
N PRO A 18 4.27 17.86 3.02
CA PRO A 18 3.31 16.95 3.64
C PRO A 18 2.32 16.41 2.60
N THR A 19 2.37 15.10 2.37
CA THR A 19 1.47 14.38 1.46
C THR A 19 0.31 13.76 2.23
N ILE A 20 -0.70 13.25 1.52
CA ILE A 20 -1.76 12.45 2.14
C ILE A 20 -1.20 11.22 2.90
N TYR A 21 -0.02 10.73 2.52
CA TYR A 21 0.62 9.60 3.18
C TYR A 21 1.14 9.98 4.58
N ASN A 22 1.72 11.18 4.73
CA ASN A 22 2.11 11.73 6.03
C ASN A 22 0.89 11.97 6.93
N MET A 23 -0.24 12.42 6.36
CA MET A 23 -1.48 12.58 7.13
C MET A 23 -1.97 11.23 7.69
N ILE A 24 -1.91 10.16 6.89
CA ILE A 24 -2.27 8.81 7.35
C ILE A 24 -1.32 8.33 8.45
N GLU A 25 -0.02 8.63 8.34
CA GLU A 25 0.98 8.36 9.38
C GLU A 25 0.65 9.03 10.70
N GLN A 26 0.41 10.34 10.68
CA GLN A 26 0.02 11.08 11.88
C GLN A 26 -1.26 10.50 12.53
N ILE A 27 -2.28 10.17 11.73
CA ILE A 27 -3.50 9.55 12.25
C ILE A 27 -3.21 8.19 12.90
N CYS A 28 -2.33 7.39 12.29
CA CYS A 28 -1.94 6.09 12.81
C CYS A 28 -1.16 6.22 14.13
N GLU A 29 -0.20 7.15 14.21
CA GLU A 29 0.57 7.44 15.42
C GLU A 29 -0.33 7.87 16.57
N GLU A 30 -1.19 8.87 16.35
CA GLU A 30 -2.14 9.40 17.35
C GLU A 30 -3.18 8.36 17.79
N SER A 31 -3.50 7.41 16.91
CA SER A 31 -4.48 6.35 17.21
C SER A 31 -3.85 5.07 17.77
N GLU A 32 -2.52 5.04 17.99
CA GLU A 32 -1.76 3.83 18.35
C GLU A 32 -2.07 2.65 17.40
N MET A 33 -2.14 2.95 16.10
CA MET A 33 -2.41 2.00 15.03
C MET A 33 -1.20 1.85 14.12
N LEU A 34 -1.03 0.66 13.56
CA LEU A 34 0.05 0.36 12.63
C LEU A 34 -0.51 -0.30 11.38
N LEU A 35 -0.18 0.25 10.21
CA LEU A 35 -0.39 -0.44 8.94
C LEU A 35 0.62 -1.58 8.81
N VAL A 36 0.17 -2.83 8.84
CA VAL A 36 1.08 -4.00 8.90
C VAL A 36 1.28 -4.69 7.56
N LYS A 37 0.31 -4.59 6.66
CA LYS A 37 0.40 -5.14 5.31
C LYS A 37 -0.66 -4.56 4.39
N VAL A 38 -0.38 -4.66 3.09
CA VAL A 38 -1.34 -4.39 2.02
C VAL A 38 -1.58 -5.67 1.23
N LYS A 39 -2.83 -5.96 0.87
CA LYS A 39 -3.17 -7.10 0.01
C LYS A 39 -3.82 -6.63 -1.28
N VAL A 40 -3.13 -6.84 -2.41
CA VAL A 40 -3.59 -6.50 -3.75
C VAL A 40 -4.29 -7.71 -4.39
N TYR A 41 -5.39 -7.45 -5.09
CA TYR A 41 -6.20 -8.45 -5.77
C TYR A 41 -6.89 -7.85 -7.00
N GLU A 42 -7.31 -8.71 -7.91
CA GLU A 42 -8.10 -8.33 -9.09
C GLU A 42 -9.56 -8.12 -8.73
N SER A 43 -10.15 -7.08 -9.30
CA SER A 43 -11.56 -6.76 -9.17
C SER A 43 -12.08 -6.34 -10.56
N GLY A 44 -12.53 -7.33 -11.34
CA GLY A 44 -12.82 -7.12 -12.76
C GLY A 44 -11.54 -6.80 -13.53
N THR A 45 -11.53 -5.70 -14.27
CA THR A 45 -10.38 -5.27 -15.08
C THR A 45 -9.39 -4.38 -14.34
N VAL A 46 -9.59 -4.14 -13.04
CA VAL A 46 -8.75 -3.25 -12.24
C VAL A 46 -8.16 -3.94 -11.02
N LEU A 47 -7.01 -3.45 -10.56
CA LEU A 47 -6.39 -3.88 -9.31
C LEU A 47 -6.91 -3.06 -8.13
N ARG A 48 -7.32 -3.77 -7.08
CA ARG A 48 -7.75 -3.21 -5.80
C ARG A 48 -6.89 -3.73 -4.67
N ALA A 49 -6.93 -3.03 -3.55
CA ALA A 49 -6.17 -3.41 -2.38
C ALA A 49 -6.94 -3.21 -1.08
N ASN A 50 -6.65 -4.08 -0.12
CA ASN A 50 -7.06 -3.93 1.27
C ASN A 50 -5.85 -3.55 2.12
N LEU A 51 -6.04 -2.61 3.04
CA LEU A 51 -5.05 -2.16 4.00
C LEU A 51 -5.39 -2.77 5.35
N TYR A 52 -4.42 -3.42 5.98
CA TYR A 52 -4.60 -4.09 7.25
C TYR A 52 -3.86 -3.31 8.33
N PHE A 53 -4.62 -2.79 9.28
CA PHE A 53 -4.10 -2.10 10.44
C PHE A 53 -4.29 -2.96 11.69
N THR A 54 -3.35 -2.87 12.62
CA THR A 54 -3.43 -3.45 13.96
C THR A 54 -3.24 -2.36 15.02
N GLY A 55 -3.54 -2.67 16.27
CA GLY A 55 -3.51 -1.74 17.41
C GLY A 55 -4.41 -2.26 18.52
N LYS A 56 -5.16 -1.39 19.20
CA LYS A 56 -6.19 -1.80 20.17
C LYS A 56 -7.30 -2.65 19.54
N LYS A 57 -7.58 -2.41 18.26
CA LYS A 57 -8.52 -3.18 17.46
C LYS A 57 -7.98 -3.32 16.04
N ASP A 58 -8.04 -4.53 15.50
CA ASP A 58 -7.69 -4.77 14.11
C ASP A 58 -8.73 -4.16 13.17
N ILE A 59 -8.25 -3.42 12.16
CA ILE A 59 -9.07 -2.75 11.15
C ILE A 59 -8.61 -3.18 9.76
N VAL A 60 -9.58 -3.45 8.89
CA VAL A 60 -9.31 -3.72 7.47
C VAL A 60 -10.07 -2.72 6.62
N LEU A 61 -9.35 -1.81 5.99
CA LEU A 61 -9.89 -0.89 4.99
C LEU A 61 -9.87 -1.58 3.62
N ARG A 62 -11.00 -1.58 2.90
CA ARG A 62 -11.20 -2.45 1.73
C ARG A 62 -11.43 -1.68 0.42
N ASN A 63 -11.13 -2.32 -0.71
CA ASN A 63 -11.44 -1.84 -2.06
C ASN A 63 -10.74 -0.53 -2.49
N TYR A 64 -9.58 -0.22 -1.91
CA TYR A 64 -8.79 0.95 -2.30
C TYR A 64 -8.08 0.72 -3.64
N ARG A 65 -7.67 1.80 -4.31
CA ARG A 65 -6.85 1.69 -5.51
C ARG A 65 -5.51 1.06 -5.14
N ALA A 66 -5.08 0.07 -5.93
CA ALA A 66 -3.83 -0.63 -5.67
C ALA A 66 -2.62 0.31 -5.68
N SER A 67 -2.61 1.34 -6.53
CA SER A 67 -1.52 2.32 -6.62
C SER A 67 -1.27 3.06 -5.29
N ASP A 68 -2.33 3.52 -4.64
CA ASP A 68 -2.22 4.28 -3.39
C ASP A 68 -1.82 3.37 -2.22
N ALA A 69 -2.35 2.15 -2.21
CA ALA A 69 -2.00 1.17 -1.19
C ALA A 69 -0.54 0.70 -1.32
N VAL A 70 -0.03 0.55 -2.53
CA VAL A 70 1.40 0.26 -2.78
C VAL A 70 2.28 1.44 -2.39
N ALA A 71 1.85 2.68 -2.65
CA ALA A 71 2.57 3.87 -2.20
C ALA A 71 2.66 3.95 -0.66
N LEU A 72 1.56 3.64 0.04
CA LEU A 72 1.57 3.50 1.50
C LEU A 72 2.50 2.37 1.95
N ALA A 73 2.45 1.21 1.30
CA ALA A 73 3.32 0.10 1.67
C ALA A 73 4.82 0.44 1.51
N ALA A 74 5.18 1.18 0.46
CA ALA A 74 6.53 1.70 0.27
C ALA A 74 6.89 2.77 1.31
N PHE A 75 5.96 3.69 1.62
CA PHE A 75 6.13 4.73 2.62
C PHE A 75 6.44 4.15 4.02
N TYR A 76 5.64 3.19 4.47
CA TYR A 76 5.80 2.51 5.76
C TYR A 76 6.87 1.40 5.75
N ASN A 77 7.41 1.05 4.58
CA ASN A 77 8.30 -0.10 4.38
C ASN A 77 7.72 -1.42 4.91
N ILE A 78 6.53 -1.79 4.43
CA ILE A 78 5.78 -2.97 4.86
C ILE A 78 5.47 -3.94 3.71
N PRO A 79 5.12 -5.20 4.01
CA PRO A 79 4.85 -6.21 2.98
C PRO A 79 3.63 -5.89 2.09
N ILE A 80 3.81 -6.12 0.79
CA ILE A 80 2.73 -6.16 -0.21
C ILE A 80 2.45 -7.61 -0.54
N LEU A 81 1.23 -8.07 -0.23
CA LEU A 81 0.76 -9.41 -0.57
C LEU A 81 -0.06 -9.36 -1.85
N VAL A 82 0.26 -10.26 -2.79
CA VAL A 82 -0.48 -10.45 -4.04
C VAL A 82 -1.01 -11.88 -4.11
N ARG A 83 -2.14 -12.11 -4.79
CA ARG A 83 -2.59 -13.49 -5.07
C ARG A 83 -1.65 -14.13 -6.09
N ASN A 84 -1.34 -15.42 -5.94
CA ASN A 84 -0.47 -16.14 -6.88
C ASN A 84 -0.98 -16.12 -8.33
N THR A 85 -2.30 -16.02 -8.53
CA THR A 85 -2.90 -15.90 -9.86
C THR A 85 -2.40 -14.66 -10.61
N LEU A 86 -2.21 -13.53 -9.91
CA LEU A 86 -1.65 -12.30 -10.47
C LEU A 86 -0.19 -12.44 -10.94
N LEU A 87 0.56 -13.35 -10.33
CA LEU A 87 1.96 -13.57 -10.66
C LEU A 87 2.11 -14.54 -11.83
N LYS A 88 1.28 -15.59 -11.88
CA LYS A 88 1.32 -16.62 -12.93
C LYS A 88 0.99 -16.05 -14.31
N ASP A 89 -0.06 -15.25 -14.43
CA ASP A 89 -0.47 -14.67 -15.71
C ASP A 89 0.58 -13.73 -16.33
N LYS A 90 1.43 -13.10 -15.49
CA LYS A 90 2.54 -12.27 -15.99
C LYS A 90 3.78 -13.06 -16.36
N MET A 91 4.06 -14.18 -15.70
CA MET A 91 5.24 -15.00 -15.97
C MET A 91 5.10 -15.81 -17.26
N GLU A 92 3.89 -16.30 -17.57
CA GLU A 92 3.63 -17.01 -18.83
C GLU A 92 3.68 -16.09 -20.06
N ASN A 93 3.43 -14.78 -19.90
CA ASN A 93 3.54 -13.78 -20.97
C ASN A 93 4.94 -13.17 -21.14
N LEU A 94 5.93 -13.63 -20.35
CA LEU A 94 7.34 -13.22 -20.42
C LEU A 94 8.25 -14.36 -20.93
N SER A 95 7.65 -15.48 -21.34
CA SER A 95 8.31 -16.68 -21.89
C SER A 95 8.11 -16.75 -23.39
#